data_AF-A0AB38F8R6-F1
#
_entry.id   AF-A0AB38F8R6-F1
#
_cell.length_a   1.000
_cell.length_b   1.000
_cell.length_c   1.000
_cell.angle_alpha   90.00
_cell.angle_beta   90.00
_cell.angle_gamma   90.00
#
_symmetry.space_group_name_H-M   'P 1'
#
loop_
_entity.id
_entity.type
_entity.pdbx_description
1 polymer ?
#
loop_
_entity_poly.entity_id
_entity_poly.type
_entity_poly.pdbx_seq_one_letter_code
_entity_poly.pdbx_strand_id
1 'polypeptide(L)'
;MSSRAGIGAVAALVILGGTACSTATSETAADPAALRPGQLLSSRAVADGPALPSAGRNEIITYASQDGNGDPVVVSGTVSIPRTPAPEGGYPVISWAHGTTGVADACAPSTDFVGGPAHGYLSGVNASLDDWVAKGYAVVSTDYQGLGTPGIHPYINGDTETNAVVDIVRAAGAMDPAVGPTWFVIGHSQGGQAALFTAAQGGERAPELHLGGAVAIAPGNGLDQTPQYFRSGVPGIEAAEAFLPLILLGAQAADPAIDPSALLTEQAQPLVTAARTGCIDDIRKVPPVPAGQVFRPDADLRPLTDYLARQEPSRVHVQVPTLVAQSSGDLVVSKPSTDLMVKTLQDNGNELTYRTYEGADHRGTIGVSQKDAQDFVAGILAR
;
A
#
# COMPACT_ATOMS: atom_id res chain seq x y z
N MET A 1 -89.98 -15.44 -10.77
CA MET A 1 -89.10 -14.96 -11.87
C MET A 1 -88.23 -16.12 -12.31
N SER A 2 -87.97 -16.18 -13.60
CA SER A 2 -87.71 -17.38 -14.41
C SER A 2 -86.37 -18.12 -14.21
N SER A 3 -86.47 -19.41 -14.53
CA SER A 3 -85.52 -20.29 -15.25
C SER A 3 -84.22 -20.83 -14.63
N ARG A 4 -84.13 -22.16 -14.77
CA ARG A 4 -83.01 -23.09 -14.66
C ARG A 4 -82.09 -23.06 -15.91
N ALA A 5 -81.00 -23.83 -15.79
CA ALA A 5 -80.09 -24.38 -16.80
C ALA A 5 -78.87 -23.50 -17.13
N GLY A 6 -77.66 -24.00 -17.36
CA GLY A 6 -77.14 -25.36 -17.52
C GLY A 6 -75.63 -25.31 -17.80
N ILE A 7 -75.00 -26.48 -17.80
CA ILE A 7 -73.56 -26.77 -17.94
C ILE A 7 -73.03 -26.40 -19.34
N GLY A 8 -71.75 -25.99 -19.43
CA GLY A 8 -71.00 -25.98 -20.69
C GLY A 8 -69.49 -25.82 -20.48
N ALA A 9 -68.73 -26.90 -20.69
CA ALA A 9 -67.27 -26.88 -20.85
C ALA A 9 -66.93 -26.91 -22.35
N VAL A 10 -65.99 -26.07 -22.82
CA VAL A 10 -65.28 -26.27 -24.11
C VAL A 10 -63.84 -25.73 -24.04
N ALA A 11 -62.92 -26.67 -24.23
CA ALA A 11 -61.61 -26.70 -24.91
C ALA A 11 -60.69 -25.45 -25.06
N ALA A 12 -59.40 -25.76 -24.91
CA ALA A 12 -58.22 -24.94 -25.14
C ALA A 12 -57.94 -24.62 -26.63
N LEU A 13 -57.22 -23.53 -26.87
CA LEU A 13 -56.36 -23.38 -28.05
C LEU A 13 -55.03 -22.71 -27.66
N VAL A 14 -53.95 -23.41 -27.97
CA VAL A 14 -52.54 -23.01 -27.82
C VAL A 14 -52.20 -21.97 -28.90
N ILE A 15 -51.55 -20.88 -28.51
CA ILE A 15 -50.78 -20.03 -29.43
C ILE A 15 -49.34 -19.99 -28.92
N LEU A 16 -48.46 -20.70 -29.64
CA LEU A 16 -47.01 -20.56 -29.56
C LEU A 16 -46.62 -19.22 -30.17
N GLY A 17 -46.10 -18.32 -29.34
CA GLY A 17 -45.44 -17.09 -29.77
C GLY A 17 -44.12 -16.96 -29.04
N GLY A 18 -43.05 -17.50 -29.64
CA GLY A 18 -41.69 -17.32 -29.15
C GLY A 18 -41.25 -15.87 -29.33
N THR A 19 -40.64 -15.31 -28.30
CA THR A 19 -39.72 -14.17 -28.39
C THR A 19 -38.70 -14.30 -27.26
N ALA A 20 -37.44 -14.13 -27.63
CA ALA A 20 -36.26 -14.49 -26.87
C ALA A 20 -36.16 -13.75 -25.53
N CYS A 21 -36.01 -14.50 -24.44
CA CYS A 21 -35.45 -13.98 -23.20
C CYS A 21 -33.93 -14.06 -23.32
N SER A 22 -33.30 -12.89 -23.48
CA SER A 22 -31.85 -12.76 -23.33
C SER A 22 -31.42 -13.33 -21.99
N THR A 23 -30.43 -14.22 -22.05
CA THR A 23 -29.69 -14.76 -20.92
C THR A 23 -29.04 -13.61 -20.15
N ALA A 24 -29.60 -13.25 -19.00
CA ALA A 24 -28.83 -12.58 -17.97
C ALA A 24 -27.84 -13.62 -17.40
N THR A 25 -26.60 -13.57 -17.86
CA THR A 25 -25.50 -14.24 -17.19
C THR A 25 -25.40 -13.66 -15.79
N SER A 26 -25.79 -14.43 -14.78
CA SER A 26 -25.40 -14.10 -13.41
C SER A 26 -23.89 -14.22 -13.34
N GLU A 27 -23.20 -13.10 -13.13
CA GLU A 27 -21.86 -13.13 -12.57
C GLU A 27 -21.97 -13.86 -11.22
N THR A 28 -21.58 -15.13 -11.21
CA THR A 28 -21.31 -15.85 -9.97
C THR A 28 -20.20 -15.08 -9.27
N ALA A 29 -20.54 -14.35 -8.21
CA ALA A 29 -19.57 -13.82 -7.27
C ALA A 29 -18.65 -14.98 -6.87
N ALA A 30 -17.36 -14.85 -7.15
CA ALA A 30 -16.38 -15.88 -6.81
C ALA A 30 -16.47 -16.17 -5.31
N ASP A 31 -16.44 -17.46 -4.95
CA ASP A 31 -16.29 -17.87 -3.56
C ASP A 31 -15.01 -17.23 -3.00
N PRO A 32 -15.06 -16.44 -1.91
CA PRO A 32 -13.88 -15.83 -1.31
C PRO A 32 -12.77 -16.84 -1.01
N ALA A 33 -13.12 -18.10 -0.70
CA ALA A 33 -12.15 -19.17 -0.46
C ALA A 33 -11.41 -19.66 -1.71
N ALA A 34 -11.80 -19.20 -2.91
CA ALA A 34 -11.19 -19.55 -4.19
C ALA A 34 -10.30 -18.45 -4.78
N LEU A 35 -10.19 -17.29 -4.12
CA LEU A 35 -9.37 -16.18 -4.59
C LEU A 35 -7.88 -16.50 -4.43
N ARG A 36 -7.12 -16.38 -5.52
CA ARG A 36 -5.67 -16.63 -5.52
C ARG A 36 -4.89 -15.31 -5.40
N PRO A 37 -3.76 -15.28 -4.68
CA PRO A 37 -2.87 -14.13 -4.67
C PRO A 37 -2.56 -13.60 -6.08
N GLY A 38 -2.76 -12.30 -6.28
CA GLY A 38 -2.55 -11.62 -7.56
C GLY A 38 -3.64 -11.85 -8.61
N GLN A 39 -4.75 -12.52 -8.28
CA GLN A 39 -5.87 -12.65 -9.20
C GLN A 39 -6.53 -11.30 -9.44
N LEU A 40 -6.54 -10.84 -10.70
CA LEU A 40 -7.31 -9.68 -11.12
C LEU A 40 -8.82 -9.93 -10.94
N LEU A 41 -9.52 -8.98 -10.31
CA LEU A 41 -10.95 -9.06 -10.03
C LEU A 41 -11.75 -8.05 -10.86
N SER A 42 -11.26 -6.82 -10.96
CA SER A 42 -11.87 -5.79 -11.82
C SER A 42 -10.82 -4.82 -12.33
N SER A 43 -11.14 -4.15 -13.45
CA SER A 43 -10.35 -3.07 -14.03
C SER A 43 -11.29 -2.02 -14.58
N ARG A 44 -10.99 -0.75 -14.36
CA ARG A 44 -11.68 0.37 -15.00
C ARG A 44 -10.72 1.48 -15.37
N ALA A 45 -10.91 2.06 -16.55
CA ALA A 45 -10.11 3.19 -17.00
C ALA A 45 -10.30 4.39 -16.06
N VAL A 46 -9.23 5.18 -15.92
CA VAL A 46 -9.22 6.46 -15.19
C VAL A 46 -8.46 7.50 -15.99
N ALA A 47 -8.93 8.75 -16.01
CA ALA A 47 -8.34 9.83 -16.81
C ALA A 47 -7.92 11.05 -15.98
N ASP A 48 -8.32 11.09 -14.71
CA ASP A 48 -8.06 12.14 -13.73
C ASP A 48 -7.58 11.52 -12.41
N GLY A 49 -7.39 12.34 -11.37
CA GLY A 49 -7.01 11.86 -10.04
C GLY A 49 -5.67 11.10 -10.05
N PRO A 50 -5.66 9.77 -9.83
CA PRO A 50 -4.43 8.98 -9.81
C PRO A 50 -3.81 8.70 -11.19
N ALA A 51 -4.44 9.15 -12.28
CA ALA A 51 -3.91 8.93 -13.63
C ALA A 51 -2.53 9.60 -13.84
N LEU A 52 -1.58 8.85 -14.41
CA LEU A 52 -0.27 9.37 -14.81
C LEU A 52 -0.33 9.89 -16.26
N PRO A 53 -0.11 11.20 -16.52
CA PRO A 53 -0.30 11.81 -17.84
C PRO A 53 0.50 11.20 -19.00
N SER A 54 1.70 10.72 -18.73
CA SER A 54 2.60 10.09 -19.71
C SER A 54 2.13 8.68 -20.12
N ALA A 55 1.24 8.06 -19.34
CA ALA A 55 0.71 6.72 -19.62
C ALA A 55 -0.31 6.73 -20.77
N GLY A 56 -0.25 5.72 -21.64
CA GLY A 56 -1.22 5.51 -22.71
C GLY A 56 -2.55 4.99 -22.22
N ARG A 57 -2.49 4.28 -21.09
CA ARG A 57 -3.62 3.70 -20.41
C ARG A 57 -3.37 3.80 -18.91
N ASN A 58 -4.36 4.31 -18.19
CA ASN A 58 -4.40 4.30 -16.74
C ASN A 58 -5.66 3.53 -16.31
N GLU A 59 -5.50 2.62 -15.38
CA GLU A 59 -6.57 1.78 -14.85
C GLU A 59 -6.54 1.81 -13.32
N ILE A 60 -7.72 1.76 -12.72
CA ILE A 60 -7.88 1.35 -11.33
C ILE A 60 -8.33 -0.10 -11.35
N ILE A 61 -7.63 -0.93 -10.60
CA ILE A 61 -7.91 -2.36 -10.51
C ILE A 61 -8.27 -2.75 -9.09
N THR A 62 -9.02 -3.85 -8.96
CA THR A 62 -9.07 -4.62 -7.72
C THR A 62 -8.49 -6.00 -7.97
N TYR A 63 -7.78 -6.53 -6.99
CA TYR A 63 -7.11 -7.81 -7.07
C TYR A 63 -7.14 -8.53 -5.72
N ALA A 64 -7.02 -9.85 -5.75
CA ALA A 64 -6.92 -10.65 -4.55
C ALA A 64 -5.48 -10.66 -4.00
N SER A 65 -5.33 -10.60 -2.69
CA SER A 65 -4.08 -10.73 -1.94
C SER A 65 -4.34 -11.61 -0.70
N GLN A 66 -3.43 -11.61 0.27
CA GLN A 66 -3.57 -12.29 1.55
C GLN A 66 -3.21 -11.38 2.71
N ASP A 67 -3.95 -11.53 3.80
CA ASP A 67 -3.61 -10.91 5.08
C ASP A 67 -2.46 -11.63 5.81
N GLY A 68 -2.15 -11.16 7.02
CA GLY A 68 -1.08 -11.73 7.85
C GLY A 68 -1.34 -13.16 8.34
N ASN A 69 -2.59 -13.64 8.27
CA ASN A 69 -2.96 -15.02 8.59
C ASN A 69 -3.00 -15.93 7.35
N GLY A 70 -2.82 -15.36 6.15
CA GLY A 70 -2.92 -16.06 4.88
C GLY A 70 -4.34 -16.12 4.31
N ASP A 71 -5.30 -15.45 4.95
CA ASP A 71 -6.69 -15.40 4.49
C ASP A 71 -6.83 -14.46 3.28
N PRO A 72 -7.68 -14.80 2.29
CA PRO A 72 -7.82 -14.00 1.08
C PRO A 72 -8.47 -12.64 1.38
N VAL A 73 -7.87 -11.58 0.85
CA VAL A 73 -8.39 -10.20 0.94
C VAL A 73 -8.47 -9.56 -0.44
N VAL A 74 -9.36 -8.58 -0.61
CA VAL A 74 -9.43 -7.75 -1.81
C VAL A 74 -8.64 -6.47 -1.56
N VAL A 75 -7.80 -6.08 -2.51
CA VAL A 75 -6.99 -4.86 -2.49
C VAL A 75 -7.24 -4.09 -3.77
N SER A 76 -7.21 -2.76 -3.71
CA SER A 76 -7.27 -1.88 -4.88
C SER A 76 -5.90 -1.27 -5.20
N GLY A 77 -5.77 -0.73 -6.40
CA GLY A 77 -4.57 -0.04 -6.83
C GLY A 77 -4.69 0.50 -8.24
N THR A 78 -3.62 1.08 -8.75
CA THR A 78 -3.55 1.68 -10.08
C THR A 78 -2.53 0.97 -10.96
N VAL A 79 -2.80 0.96 -12.26
CA VAL A 79 -1.87 0.49 -13.30
C VAL A 79 -1.76 1.55 -14.39
N SER A 80 -0.54 1.95 -14.70
CA SER A 80 -0.20 2.95 -15.71
C SER A 80 0.76 2.33 -16.73
N ILE A 81 0.29 2.19 -17.98
CA ILE A 81 1.03 1.55 -19.07
C ILE A 81 1.54 2.62 -20.04
N PRO A 82 2.84 2.62 -20.44
CA PRO A 82 3.39 3.60 -21.37
C PRO A 82 2.67 3.68 -22.72
N ARG A 83 2.72 4.86 -23.37
CA ARG A 83 2.21 5.08 -24.74
C ARG A 83 3.09 4.47 -25.84
N THR A 84 4.33 4.15 -25.51
CA THR A 84 5.31 3.62 -26.47
C THR A 84 4.92 2.21 -26.93
N PRO A 85 5.59 1.62 -27.92
CA PRO A 85 5.53 0.17 -28.12
C PRO A 85 6.21 -0.55 -26.95
N ALA A 86 5.66 -1.68 -26.51
CA ALA A 86 6.31 -2.53 -25.52
C ALA A 86 7.61 -3.14 -26.08
N PRO A 87 8.70 -3.19 -25.30
CA PRO A 87 9.91 -3.88 -25.72
C PRO A 87 9.69 -5.41 -25.76
N GLU A 88 10.66 -6.14 -26.31
CA GLU A 88 10.66 -7.60 -26.23
C GLU A 88 10.66 -8.05 -24.76
N GLY A 89 9.77 -8.98 -24.41
CA GLY A 89 9.55 -9.40 -23.02
C GLY A 89 8.57 -8.54 -22.21
N GLY A 90 8.04 -7.46 -22.79
CA GLY A 90 7.10 -6.54 -22.12
C GLY A 90 7.80 -5.44 -21.33
N TYR A 91 7.04 -4.45 -20.88
CA TYR A 91 7.56 -3.35 -20.08
C TYR A 91 8.16 -3.85 -18.76
N PRO A 92 9.37 -3.40 -18.37
CA PRO A 92 9.79 -3.55 -16.99
C PRO A 92 8.82 -2.79 -16.08
N VAL A 93 8.53 -3.37 -14.92
CA VAL A 93 7.51 -2.84 -14.00
C VAL A 93 8.15 -2.15 -12.80
N ILE A 94 7.67 -0.96 -12.46
CA ILE A 94 7.90 -0.35 -11.15
C ILE A 94 6.66 -0.62 -10.30
N SER A 95 6.81 -1.42 -9.24
CA SER A 95 5.81 -1.58 -8.19
C SER A 95 6.08 -0.55 -7.12
N TRP A 96 5.24 0.49 -7.08
CA TRP A 96 5.35 1.57 -6.11
C TRP A 96 4.66 1.20 -4.79
N ALA A 97 5.46 1.22 -3.73
CA ALA A 97 5.02 1.08 -2.35
C ALA A 97 4.91 2.48 -1.73
N HIS A 98 3.69 2.98 -1.53
CA HIS A 98 3.48 4.33 -1.04
C HIS A 98 3.83 4.48 0.45
N GLY A 99 4.26 5.69 0.82
CA GLY A 99 4.37 6.13 2.20
C GLY A 99 3.02 6.48 2.82
N THR A 100 3.05 6.89 4.08
CA THR A 100 1.84 7.09 4.90
C THR A 100 0.83 8.05 4.30
N THR A 101 -0.33 7.53 3.90
CA THR A 101 -1.53 8.33 3.58
C THR A 101 -2.52 8.33 4.73
N GLY A 102 -2.76 7.18 5.37
CA GLY A 102 -3.67 7.01 6.51
C GLY A 102 -4.03 5.53 6.69
N VAL A 103 -5.11 5.26 7.43
CA VAL A 103 -5.69 3.90 7.60
C VAL A 103 -7.19 3.85 7.26
N ALA A 104 -7.77 4.98 6.85
CA ALA A 104 -9.16 5.09 6.43
C ALA A 104 -9.30 4.90 4.91
N ASP A 105 -10.45 4.43 4.45
CA ASP A 105 -10.70 4.18 3.02
C ASP A 105 -10.47 5.41 2.13
N ALA A 106 -10.79 6.60 2.63
CA ALA A 106 -10.57 7.86 1.92
C ALA A 106 -9.09 8.21 1.68
N CYS A 107 -8.17 7.43 2.25
CA CYS A 107 -6.72 7.61 2.12
C CYS A 107 -6.08 6.69 1.08
N ALA A 108 -6.87 5.83 0.41
CA ALA A 108 -6.40 4.95 -0.64
C ALA A 108 -5.88 5.76 -1.85
N PRO A 109 -4.61 5.59 -2.27
CA PRO A 109 -4.04 6.27 -3.43
C PRO A 109 -4.86 6.17 -4.72
N SER A 110 -5.51 5.03 -4.99
CA SER A 110 -6.34 4.82 -6.18
C SER A 110 -7.60 5.68 -6.23
N THR A 111 -7.95 6.34 -5.11
CA THR A 111 -9.10 7.24 -5.01
C THR A 111 -8.70 8.71 -4.96
N ASP A 112 -7.42 9.03 -5.15
CA ASP A 112 -6.91 10.40 -5.08
C ASP A 112 -7.58 11.34 -6.08
N PHE A 113 -7.73 12.60 -5.67
CA PHE A 113 -8.23 13.67 -6.52
C PHE A 113 -7.68 15.00 -6.03
N VAL A 114 -7.65 16.01 -6.91
CA VAL A 114 -7.16 17.34 -6.56
C VAL A 114 -7.97 17.93 -5.41
N GLY A 115 -7.29 18.24 -4.31
CA GLY A 115 -7.93 18.73 -3.07
C GLY A 115 -8.41 17.62 -2.13
N GLY A 116 -8.20 16.35 -2.47
CA GLY A 116 -8.45 15.21 -1.59
C GLY A 116 -7.50 15.16 -0.39
N PRO A 117 -7.85 14.37 0.65
CA PRO A 117 -7.15 14.40 1.94
C PRO A 117 -5.73 13.81 1.90
N ALA A 118 -5.41 12.96 0.91
CA ALA A 118 -4.06 12.41 0.70
C ALA A 118 -3.27 13.13 -0.42
N HIS A 119 -3.91 14.04 -1.17
CA HIS A 119 -3.37 14.61 -2.41
C HIS A 119 -2.06 15.38 -2.22
N GLY A 120 -1.86 16.01 -1.06
CA GLY A 120 -0.64 16.76 -0.77
C GLY A 120 0.63 15.91 -0.77
N TYR A 121 0.52 14.62 -0.44
CA TYR A 121 1.61 13.65 -0.57
C TYR A 121 1.63 13.03 -1.98
N LEU A 122 0.47 12.58 -2.46
CA LEU A 122 0.35 11.80 -3.69
C LEU A 122 0.69 12.61 -4.95
N SER A 123 0.42 13.92 -5.00
CA SER A 123 0.78 14.77 -6.14
C SER A 123 2.29 14.79 -6.43
N GLY A 124 3.13 14.88 -5.39
CA GLY A 124 4.58 14.82 -5.52
C GLY A 124 5.08 13.43 -5.95
N VAL A 125 4.47 12.38 -5.40
CA VAL A 125 4.74 10.99 -5.80
C VAL A 125 4.37 10.77 -7.27
N ASN A 126 3.18 11.17 -7.70
CA ASN A 126 2.68 10.96 -9.05
C ASN A 126 3.57 11.66 -10.09
N ALA A 127 4.15 12.82 -9.77
CA ALA A 127 5.13 13.46 -10.64
C ALA A 127 6.39 12.59 -10.84
N SER A 128 6.85 11.93 -9.78
CA SER A 128 7.99 10.99 -9.83
C SER A 128 7.65 9.72 -10.62
N LEU A 129 6.44 9.19 -10.43
CA LEU A 129 5.95 8.00 -11.12
C LEU A 129 5.68 8.26 -12.61
N ASP A 130 5.19 9.44 -12.96
CA ASP A 130 4.96 9.81 -14.36
C ASP A 130 6.27 9.82 -15.16
N ASP A 131 7.38 10.23 -14.55
CA ASP A 131 8.71 10.18 -15.17
C ASP A 131 9.19 8.74 -15.42
N TRP A 132 8.81 7.77 -14.57
CA TRP A 132 9.04 6.34 -14.85
C TRP A 132 8.24 5.87 -16.06
N VAL A 133 6.96 6.24 -16.14
CA VAL A 133 6.12 5.91 -17.31
C VAL A 133 6.67 6.53 -18.59
N ALA A 134 7.10 7.79 -18.54
CA ALA A 134 7.72 8.50 -19.66
C ALA A 134 9.01 7.82 -20.15
N LYS A 135 9.71 7.09 -19.28
CA LYS A 135 10.91 6.30 -19.59
C LYS A 135 10.61 4.88 -20.06
N GLY A 136 9.34 4.51 -20.24
CA GLY A 136 8.94 3.21 -20.78
C GLY A 136 8.81 2.10 -19.73
N TYR A 137 8.52 2.45 -18.48
CA TYR A 137 8.20 1.49 -17.43
C TYR A 137 6.68 1.43 -17.23
N ALA A 138 6.13 0.22 -17.09
CA ALA A 138 4.79 0.09 -16.52
C ALA A 138 4.88 0.42 -15.03
N VAL A 139 3.97 1.23 -14.51
CA VAL A 139 3.91 1.57 -13.09
C VAL A 139 2.65 0.95 -12.50
N VAL A 140 2.82 0.20 -11.42
CA VAL A 140 1.70 -0.31 -10.61
C VAL A 140 1.83 0.25 -9.21
N SER A 141 0.73 0.69 -8.60
CA SER A 141 0.72 1.21 -7.23
C SER A 141 -0.41 0.57 -6.46
N THR A 142 -0.08 -0.19 -5.44
CA THR A 142 -1.08 -0.76 -4.53
C THR A 142 -1.60 0.30 -3.56
N ASP A 143 -2.84 0.13 -3.08
CA ASP A 143 -3.35 0.88 -1.93
C ASP A 143 -2.97 0.22 -0.60
N TYR A 144 -2.44 -1.00 -0.60
CA TYR A 144 -2.38 -1.93 0.54
C TYR A 144 -3.75 -2.41 1.03
N GLN A 145 -3.74 -3.51 1.78
CA GLN A 145 -4.96 -4.05 2.36
C GLN A 145 -5.60 -3.07 3.33
N GLY A 146 -6.94 -3.04 3.37
CA GLY A 146 -7.71 -2.20 4.29
C GLY A 146 -7.68 -0.71 3.98
N LEU A 147 -7.16 -0.31 2.81
CA LEU A 147 -7.29 1.02 2.25
C LEU A 147 -8.18 0.92 1.00
N GLY A 148 -9.35 1.56 1.06
CA GLY A 148 -10.33 1.58 -0.04
C GLY A 148 -11.09 0.26 -0.19
N THR A 149 -10.85 -0.69 0.71
CA THR A 149 -11.36 -2.07 0.70
C THR A 149 -11.63 -2.53 2.13
N PRO A 150 -12.50 -3.53 2.35
CA PRO A 150 -12.88 -3.94 3.70
C PRO A 150 -11.68 -4.34 4.58
N GLY A 151 -11.71 -3.93 5.85
CA GLY A 151 -10.69 -4.27 6.84
C GLY A 151 -10.07 -3.04 7.48
N ILE A 152 -9.04 -3.26 8.31
CA ILE A 152 -8.19 -2.19 8.84
C ILE A 152 -6.83 -2.35 8.20
N HIS A 153 -6.26 -1.26 7.70
CA HIS A 153 -4.91 -1.26 7.18
C HIS A 153 -3.89 -1.60 8.28
N PRO A 154 -3.15 -2.73 8.18
CA PRO A 154 -2.11 -3.12 9.13
C PRO A 154 -0.85 -2.27 8.91
N TYR A 155 -0.97 -0.96 9.16
CA TYR A 155 0.08 0.01 8.91
C TYR A 155 1.46 -0.45 9.43
N ILE A 156 2.47 -0.41 8.55
CA ILE A 156 3.87 -0.82 8.80
C ILE A 156 4.06 -2.35 8.95
N ASN A 157 3.04 -3.16 8.67
CA ASN A 157 3.19 -4.60 8.64
C ASN A 157 3.85 -5.05 7.33
N GLY A 158 5.15 -5.34 7.41
CA GLY A 158 5.98 -5.60 6.24
C GLY A 158 5.55 -6.82 5.42
N ASP A 159 4.94 -7.82 6.04
CA ASP A 159 4.47 -9.03 5.36
C ASP A 159 3.24 -8.74 4.48
N THR A 160 2.22 -8.09 5.06
CA THR A 160 1.01 -7.75 4.31
C THR A 160 1.26 -6.68 3.24
N GLU A 161 2.16 -5.73 3.50
CA GLU A 161 2.57 -4.73 2.51
C GLU A 161 3.34 -5.39 1.36
N THR A 162 4.26 -6.32 1.66
CA THR A 162 4.94 -7.12 0.63
C THR A 162 3.95 -7.92 -0.21
N ASN A 163 2.95 -8.54 0.42
CA ASN A 163 1.93 -9.31 -0.29
C ASN A 163 1.22 -8.43 -1.33
N ALA A 164 0.76 -7.25 -0.90
CA ALA A 164 0.07 -6.30 -1.77
C ALA A 164 0.95 -5.76 -2.91
N VAL A 165 2.22 -5.44 -2.62
CA VAL A 165 3.23 -4.94 -3.59
C VAL A 165 3.56 -5.98 -4.67
N VAL A 166 3.64 -7.26 -4.31
CA VAL A 166 3.90 -8.35 -5.25
C VAL A 166 2.66 -8.69 -6.06
N ASP A 167 1.51 -8.83 -5.40
CA ASP A 167 0.30 -9.35 -6.02
C ASP A 167 -0.31 -8.36 -7.02
N ILE A 168 -0.09 -7.06 -6.87
CA ILE A 168 -0.50 -6.09 -7.91
C ILE A 168 0.29 -6.26 -9.22
N VAL A 169 1.55 -6.70 -9.17
CA VAL A 169 2.36 -6.97 -10.37
C VAL A 169 1.76 -8.15 -11.14
N ARG A 170 1.38 -9.22 -10.43
CA ARG A 170 0.66 -10.37 -11.01
C ARG A 170 -0.66 -9.95 -11.66
N ALA A 171 -1.45 -9.16 -10.94
CA ALA A 171 -2.74 -8.70 -11.42
C ALA A 171 -2.61 -7.82 -12.68
N ALA A 172 -1.60 -6.95 -12.72
CA ALA A 172 -1.30 -6.13 -13.89
C ALA A 172 -0.83 -6.96 -15.09
N GLY A 173 0.02 -7.97 -14.88
CA GLY A 173 0.42 -8.91 -15.93
C GLY A 173 -0.74 -9.74 -16.50
N ALA A 174 -1.70 -10.11 -15.64
CA ALA A 174 -2.95 -10.76 -16.07
C ALA A 174 -3.89 -9.80 -16.80
N MET A 175 -3.86 -8.51 -16.47
CA MET A 175 -4.68 -7.47 -17.11
C MET A 175 -4.17 -7.15 -18.52
N ASP A 176 -2.86 -7.11 -18.72
CA ASP A 176 -2.24 -6.76 -20.00
C ASP A 176 -0.90 -7.50 -20.17
N PRO A 177 -0.75 -8.37 -21.19
CA PRO A 177 0.47 -9.13 -21.41
C PRO A 177 1.68 -8.26 -21.81
N ALA A 178 1.47 -6.97 -22.11
CA ALA A 178 2.57 -6.03 -22.29
C ALA A 178 3.24 -5.63 -20.97
N VAL A 179 2.59 -5.85 -19.82
CA VAL A 179 3.22 -5.71 -18.49
C VAL A 179 4.12 -6.92 -18.28
N GLY A 180 5.44 -6.70 -18.36
CA GLY A 180 6.43 -7.77 -18.36
C GLY A 180 6.64 -8.42 -16.98
N PRO A 181 7.32 -9.57 -16.94
CA PRO A 181 7.55 -10.30 -15.69
C PRO A 181 8.70 -9.72 -14.85
N THR A 182 9.54 -8.86 -15.42
CA THR A 182 10.64 -8.20 -14.71
C THR A 182 10.15 -6.95 -14.01
N TRP A 183 10.36 -6.88 -12.71
CA TRP A 183 9.84 -5.79 -11.89
C TRP A 183 10.81 -5.36 -10.78
N PHE A 184 10.61 -4.14 -10.30
CA PHE A 184 11.38 -3.52 -9.22
C PHE A 184 10.41 -2.92 -8.21
N VAL A 185 10.73 -3.04 -6.92
CA VAL A 185 9.98 -2.32 -5.88
C VAL A 185 10.68 -0.99 -5.60
N ILE A 186 9.90 0.08 -5.57
CA ILE A 186 10.37 1.38 -5.10
C ILE A 186 9.37 1.85 -4.06
N GLY A 187 9.83 2.29 -2.89
CA GLY A 187 8.92 2.82 -1.89
C GLY A 187 9.52 3.90 -1.01
N HIS A 188 8.65 4.68 -0.39
CA HIS A 188 9.02 5.83 0.44
C HIS A 188 8.41 5.74 1.84
N SER A 189 9.16 6.12 2.89
CA SER A 189 8.65 6.16 4.28
C SER A 189 8.15 4.78 4.74
N GLN A 190 6.87 4.62 5.10
CA GLN A 190 6.20 3.32 5.26
C GLN A 190 6.53 2.38 4.07
N GLY A 191 6.28 2.80 2.85
CA GLY A 191 6.59 2.01 1.66
C GLY A 191 8.08 1.76 1.44
N GLY A 192 8.97 2.57 2.04
CA GLY A 192 10.40 2.29 2.05
C GLY A 192 10.74 1.10 2.94
N GLN A 193 10.02 0.93 4.06
CA GLN A 193 10.07 -0.29 4.87
C GLN A 193 9.48 -1.47 4.07
N ALA A 194 8.32 -1.30 3.44
CA ALA A 194 7.73 -2.32 2.57
C ALA A 194 8.68 -2.78 1.46
N ALA A 195 9.45 -1.86 0.87
CA ALA A 195 10.45 -2.16 -0.15
C ALA A 195 11.58 -3.03 0.38
N LEU A 196 12.02 -2.84 1.63
CA LEU A 196 13.04 -3.70 2.27
C LEU A 196 12.51 -5.09 2.60
N PHE A 197 11.26 -5.20 3.08
CA PHE A 197 10.61 -6.50 3.26
C PHE A 197 10.41 -7.21 1.92
N THR A 198 9.94 -6.48 0.90
CA THR A 198 9.77 -7.01 -0.46
C THR A 198 11.11 -7.48 -1.04
N ALA A 199 12.21 -6.76 -0.79
CA ALA A 199 13.54 -7.20 -1.20
C ALA A 199 13.97 -8.52 -0.56
N ALA A 200 13.46 -8.84 0.64
CA ALA A 200 13.80 -10.05 1.36
C ALA A 200 12.92 -11.26 0.98
N GLN A 201 11.63 -11.05 0.72
CA GLN A 201 10.67 -12.17 0.53
C GLN A 201 9.82 -12.10 -0.74
N GLY A 202 9.87 -11.00 -1.50
CA GLY A 202 9.02 -10.81 -2.68
C GLY A 202 9.28 -11.81 -3.81
N GLY A 203 10.55 -12.21 -4.00
CA GLY A 203 10.93 -13.22 -5.00
C GLY A 203 10.44 -14.63 -4.66
N GLU A 204 10.45 -15.01 -3.37
CA GLU A 204 9.90 -16.30 -2.92
C GLU A 204 8.37 -16.33 -3.05
N ARG A 205 7.70 -15.20 -2.79
CA ARG A 205 6.24 -15.08 -2.94
C ARG A 205 5.80 -15.25 -4.39
N ALA A 206 6.57 -14.75 -5.36
CA ALA A 206 6.25 -14.81 -6.78
C ALA A 206 7.43 -15.30 -7.64
N PRO A 207 7.79 -16.59 -7.56
CA PRO A 207 8.93 -17.15 -8.27
C PRO A 207 8.74 -17.18 -9.79
N GLU A 208 7.50 -17.02 -10.28
CA GLU A 208 7.19 -16.85 -11.70
C GLU A 208 7.44 -15.43 -12.24
N LEU A 209 7.67 -14.46 -11.34
CA LEU A 209 8.06 -13.10 -11.67
C LEU A 209 9.54 -12.88 -11.33
N HIS A 210 10.18 -11.95 -12.03
CA HIS A 210 11.59 -11.62 -11.77
C HIS A 210 11.69 -10.29 -11.00
N LEU A 211 11.84 -10.37 -9.68
CA LEU A 211 12.19 -9.21 -8.86
C LEU A 211 13.66 -8.84 -9.10
N GLY A 212 13.91 -7.78 -9.88
CA GLY A 212 15.25 -7.36 -10.27
C GLY A 212 15.99 -6.57 -9.20
N GLY A 213 15.27 -5.86 -8.32
CA GLY A 213 15.88 -5.05 -7.26
C GLY A 213 14.87 -4.21 -6.48
N ALA A 214 15.37 -3.55 -5.45
CA ALA A 214 14.58 -2.72 -4.53
C ALA A 214 15.22 -1.35 -4.30
N VAL A 215 14.39 -0.31 -4.20
CA VAL A 215 14.79 1.04 -3.79
C VAL A 215 13.94 1.49 -2.60
N ALA A 216 14.58 1.63 -1.45
CA ALA A 216 13.98 2.09 -0.21
C ALA A 216 14.36 3.55 0.07
N ILE A 217 13.39 4.45 -0.04
CA ILE A 217 13.56 5.89 0.14
C ILE A 217 13.08 6.27 1.55
N ALA A 218 13.96 6.80 2.39
CA ALA A 218 13.69 7.18 3.77
C ALA A 218 12.85 6.11 4.53
N PRO A 219 13.30 4.83 4.58
CA PRO A 219 12.47 3.73 5.05
C PRO A 219 12.08 3.88 6.53
N GLY A 220 10.80 3.71 6.85
CA GLY A 220 10.31 3.76 8.24
C GLY A 220 11.02 2.73 9.12
N ASN A 221 11.66 3.18 10.20
CA ASN A 221 12.44 2.35 11.10
C ASN A 221 12.45 2.91 12.53
N GLY A 222 12.79 2.08 13.51
CA GLY A 222 12.86 2.45 14.93
C GLY A 222 11.50 2.71 15.57
N LEU A 223 10.44 2.10 15.04
CA LEU A 223 9.08 2.24 15.56
C LEU A 223 8.88 1.47 16.86
N ASP A 224 9.66 0.42 17.10
CA ASP A 224 9.70 -0.31 18.37
C ASP A 224 10.04 0.59 19.58
N GLN A 225 10.79 1.67 19.34
CA GLN A 225 11.14 2.68 20.35
C GLN A 225 10.04 3.71 20.60
N THR A 226 9.05 3.83 19.71
CA THR A 226 7.96 4.82 19.79
C THR A 226 7.26 4.83 21.16
N PRO A 227 6.84 3.68 21.74
CA PRO A 227 6.15 3.68 23.03
C PRO A 227 7.00 4.28 24.17
N GLN A 228 8.30 4.01 24.18
CA GLN A 228 9.22 4.53 25.19
C GLN A 228 9.52 6.02 24.98
N TYR A 229 9.67 6.47 23.74
CA TYR A 229 9.89 7.90 23.45
C TYR A 229 8.74 8.77 23.94
N PHE A 230 7.50 8.37 23.70
CA PHE A 230 6.33 9.08 24.23
C PHE A 230 6.32 9.10 25.76
N ARG A 231 6.55 7.94 26.43
CA ARG A 231 6.62 7.88 27.90
C ARG A 231 7.70 8.78 28.49
N SER A 232 8.86 8.84 27.86
CA SER A 232 9.99 9.63 28.33
C SER A 232 9.81 11.14 28.13
N GLY A 233 8.83 11.56 27.32
CA GLY A 233 8.56 12.97 27.05
C GLY A 233 9.72 13.69 26.38
N VAL A 234 10.44 13.01 25.47
CA VAL A 234 11.55 13.62 24.73
C VAL A 234 11.05 14.87 23.99
N PRO A 235 11.71 16.04 24.16
CA PRO A 235 11.26 17.26 23.50
C PRO A 235 11.12 17.10 21.99
N GLY A 236 9.97 17.49 21.43
CA GLY A 236 9.71 17.48 19.99
C GLY A 236 9.09 16.19 19.46
N ILE A 237 8.92 15.16 20.30
CA ILE A 237 8.24 13.91 19.92
C ILE A 237 6.76 14.14 19.57
N GLU A 238 6.18 15.27 19.98
CA GLU A 238 4.82 15.69 19.63
C GLU A 238 4.62 15.76 18.11
N ALA A 239 5.67 16.06 17.33
CA ALA A 239 5.61 16.07 15.87
C ALA A 239 5.34 14.67 15.27
N ALA A 240 5.62 13.61 16.03
CA ALA A 240 5.37 12.21 15.66
C ALA A 240 3.97 11.71 16.07
N GLU A 241 3.19 12.49 16.84
CA GLU A 241 1.88 12.06 17.35
C GLU A 241 0.87 11.69 16.27
N ALA A 242 0.93 12.36 15.12
CA ALA A 242 0.04 12.06 14.01
C ALA A 242 0.22 10.63 13.46
N PHE A 243 1.38 10.01 13.67
CA PHE A 243 1.64 8.62 13.26
C PHE A 243 1.22 7.60 14.31
N LEU A 244 1.17 7.99 15.59
CA LEU A 244 0.82 7.07 16.68
C LEU A 244 -0.52 6.35 16.51
N PRO A 245 -1.64 7.01 16.17
CA PRO A 245 -2.90 6.27 15.99
C PRO A 245 -2.83 5.31 14.80
N LEU A 246 -2.04 5.60 13.77
CA LEU A 246 -1.83 4.70 12.63
C LEU A 246 -1.06 3.45 13.06
N ILE A 247 0.02 3.63 13.83
CA ILE A 247 0.81 2.54 14.43
C ILE A 247 -0.08 1.64 15.29
N LEU A 248 -0.90 2.24 16.16
CA LEU A 248 -1.78 1.52 17.07
C LEU A 248 -2.89 0.76 16.33
N LEU A 249 -3.52 1.37 15.32
CA LEU A 249 -4.55 0.73 14.51
C LEU A 249 -3.97 -0.37 13.62
N GLY A 250 -2.77 -0.16 13.07
CA GLY A 250 -2.05 -1.18 12.31
C GLY A 250 -1.67 -2.38 13.16
N ALA A 251 -1.17 -2.14 14.37
CA ALA A 251 -0.89 -3.18 15.34
C ALA A 251 -2.16 -3.92 15.79
N GLN A 252 -3.26 -3.19 16.04
CA GLN A 252 -4.57 -3.77 16.35
C GLN A 252 -5.09 -4.67 15.22
N ALA A 253 -4.85 -4.31 13.96
CA ALA A 253 -5.26 -5.12 12.81
C ALA A 253 -4.53 -6.47 12.75
N ALA A 254 -3.26 -6.50 13.18
CA ALA A 254 -2.46 -7.72 13.22
C ALA A 254 -2.67 -8.53 14.52
N ASP A 255 -2.89 -7.85 15.64
CA ASP A 255 -3.15 -8.44 16.95
C ASP A 255 -4.25 -7.64 17.68
N PRO A 256 -5.51 -8.13 17.69
CA PRO A 256 -6.62 -7.45 18.34
C PRO A 256 -6.46 -7.22 19.85
N ALA A 257 -5.51 -7.91 20.51
CA ALA A 257 -5.19 -7.66 21.91
C ALA A 257 -4.48 -6.31 22.14
N ILE A 258 -3.87 -5.74 21.09
CA ILE A 258 -3.32 -4.38 21.11
C ILE A 258 -4.48 -3.41 20.89
N ASP A 259 -5.18 -3.08 21.97
CA ASP A 259 -6.34 -2.18 21.91
C ASP A 259 -5.95 -0.71 22.21
N PRO A 260 -6.04 0.21 21.24
CA PRO A 260 -5.74 1.63 21.46
C PRO A 260 -6.57 2.26 22.59
N SER A 261 -7.79 1.77 22.83
CA SER A 261 -8.67 2.29 23.88
C SER A 261 -8.15 1.98 25.30
N ALA A 262 -7.45 0.86 25.44
CA ALA A 262 -6.82 0.43 26.70
C ALA A 262 -5.43 1.06 26.90
N LEU A 263 -4.76 1.50 25.84
CA LEU A 263 -3.41 2.06 25.90
C LEU A 263 -3.38 3.58 26.08
N LEU A 264 -4.30 4.31 25.44
CA LEU A 264 -4.29 5.76 25.38
C LEU A 264 -5.10 6.43 26.50
N THR A 265 -4.69 7.63 26.91
CA THR A 265 -5.50 8.49 27.78
C THR A 265 -6.72 9.02 27.02
N GLU A 266 -7.72 9.50 27.76
CA GLU A 266 -8.91 10.15 27.17
C GLU A 266 -8.52 11.34 26.28
N GLN A 267 -7.51 12.11 26.69
CA GLN A 267 -7.01 13.26 25.95
C GLN A 267 -6.41 12.87 24.59
N ALA A 268 -5.85 11.66 24.45
CA ALA A 268 -5.27 11.15 23.21
C ALA A 268 -6.26 10.41 22.30
N GLN A 269 -7.47 10.09 22.77
CA GLN A 269 -8.49 9.41 21.96
C GLN A 269 -8.88 10.15 20.66
N PRO A 270 -8.94 11.50 20.61
CA PRO A 270 -9.23 12.23 19.38
C PRO A 270 -8.26 11.91 18.23
N LEU A 271 -7.00 11.53 18.51
CA LEU A 271 -6.03 11.10 17.49
C LEU A 271 -6.51 9.83 16.78
N VAL A 272 -7.01 8.85 17.53
CA VAL A 272 -7.55 7.59 16.98
C VAL A 272 -8.84 7.85 16.23
N THR A 273 -9.73 8.70 16.75
CA THR A 273 -10.95 9.09 16.04
C THR A 273 -10.62 9.72 14.68
N ALA A 274 -9.68 10.66 14.64
CA ALA A 274 -9.26 11.29 13.40
C ALA A 274 -8.67 10.27 12.42
N ALA A 275 -7.83 9.34 12.89
CA ALA A 275 -7.22 8.31 12.05
C ALA A 275 -8.23 7.33 11.44
N ARG A 276 -9.34 7.04 12.13
CA ARG A 276 -10.40 6.15 11.61
C ARG A 276 -11.22 6.76 10.47
N THR A 277 -11.19 8.08 10.31
CA THR A 277 -12.06 8.78 9.33
C THR A 277 -11.31 9.67 8.34
N GLY A 278 -10.05 9.99 8.61
CA GLY A 278 -9.25 10.93 7.82
C GLY A 278 -7.83 10.45 7.59
N CYS A 279 -7.08 11.25 6.83
CA CYS A 279 -5.71 10.93 6.43
C CYS A 279 -4.69 11.59 7.35
N ILE A 280 -3.40 11.29 7.16
CA ILE A 280 -2.32 11.78 8.04
C ILE A 280 -2.35 13.31 8.22
N ASP A 281 -2.69 14.05 7.16
CA ASP A 281 -2.79 15.51 7.22
C ASP A 281 -4.03 16.00 8.00
N ASP A 282 -5.07 15.17 8.15
CA ASP A 282 -6.19 15.44 9.05
C ASP A 282 -5.85 15.14 10.51
N ILE A 283 -5.09 14.07 10.77
CA ILE A 283 -4.62 13.73 12.12
C ILE A 283 -3.70 14.84 12.65
N ARG A 284 -2.85 15.41 11.80
CA ARG A 284 -1.98 16.56 12.15
C ARG A 284 -2.74 17.82 12.59
N LYS A 285 -4.04 17.94 12.29
CA LYS A 285 -4.89 19.05 12.73
C LYS A 285 -5.42 18.86 14.15
N VAL A 286 -5.35 17.64 14.69
CA VAL A 286 -5.71 17.37 16.08
C VAL A 286 -4.69 18.08 16.99
N PRO A 287 -5.14 18.83 18.01
CA PRO A 287 -4.23 19.46 18.96
C PRO A 287 -3.30 18.42 19.60
N PRO A 288 -1.99 18.67 19.66
CA PRO A 288 -1.05 17.71 20.23
C PRO A 288 -1.29 17.53 21.72
N VAL A 289 -1.05 16.31 22.19
CA VAL A 289 -1.07 15.94 23.60
C VAL A 289 0.37 16.14 24.12
N PRO A 290 0.58 16.50 25.39
CA PRO A 290 1.92 16.42 25.94
C PRO A 290 2.40 14.96 25.91
N ALA A 291 3.57 14.68 25.35
CA ALA A 291 4.01 13.31 25.07
C ALA A 291 3.88 12.32 26.25
N GLY A 292 4.24 12.75 27.45
CA GLY A 292 4.11 11.94 28.69
C GLY A 292 2.67 11.72 29.17
N GLN A 293 1.67 12.28 28.49
CA GLN A 293 0.23 12.16 28.77
C GLN A 293 -0.53 11.42 27.66
N VAL A 294 0.18 10.93 26.63
CA VAL A 294 -0.43 10.19 25.52
C VAL A 294 -0.91 8.81 25.97
N PHE A 295 -0.01 8.02 26.57
CA PHE A 295 -0.32 6.70 27.10
C PHE A 295 -0.81 6.79 28.54
N ARG A 296 -1.71 5.89 28.94
CA ARG A 296 -2.10 5.77 30.34
C ARG A 296 -0.89 5.38 31.19
N PRO A 297 -0.74 5.92 32.42
CA PRO A 297 0.39 5.59 33.29
C PRO A 297 0.53 4.10 33.59
N ASP A 298 -0.60 3.39 33.65
CA ASP A 298 -0.72 1.96 33.96
C ASP A 298 -0.80 1.03 32.74
N ALA A 299 -0.79 1.58 31.51
CA ALA A 299 -0.87 0.78 30.29
C ALA A 299 0.33 -0.19 30.16
N ASP A 300 0.08 -1.44 29.76
CA ASP A 300 1.15 -2.35 29.37
C ASP A 300 1.49 -2.14 27.90
N LEU A 301 2.65 -1.52 27.63
CA LEU A 301 3.10 -1.24 26.26
C LEU A 301 3.95 -2.36 25.65
N ARG A 302 4.25 -3.43 26.41
CA ARG A 302 5.11 -4.53 25.92
C ARG A 302 4.55 -5.21 24.68
N PRO A 303 3.25 -5.57 24.59
CA PRO A 303 2.72 -6.20 23.38
C PRO A 303 2.90 -5.34 22.12
N LEU A 304 2.71 -4.02 22.24
CA LEU A 304 2.93 -3.07 21.16
C LEU A 304 4.41 -3.00 20.76
N THR A 305 5.31 -2.83 21.74
CA THR A 305 6.76 -2.81 21.49
C THR A 305 7.24 -4.11 20.84
N ASP A 306 6.81 -5.27 21.34
CA ASP A 306 7.19 -6.58 20.81
C ASP A 306 6.66 -6.79 19.39
N TYR A 307 5.45 -6.31 19.08
CA TYR A 307 4.91 -6.32 17.73
C TYR A 307 5.75 -5.46 16.79
N LEU A 308 6.01 -4.20 17.14
CA LEU A 308 6.77 -3.27 16.30
C LEU A 308 8.21 -3.73 16.11
N ALA A 309 8.82 -4.35 17.12
CA ALA A 309 10.15 -4.96 17.00
C ALA A 309 10.22 -6.06 15.94
N ARG A 310 9.11 -6.74 15.61
CA ARG A 310 9.07 -7.71 14.49
C ARG A 310 8.94 -7.02 13.13
N GLN A 311 8.41 -5.80 13.09
CA GLN A 311 8.22 -5.01 11.87
C GLN A 311 9.43 -4.14 11.51
N GLU A 312 10.49 -4.20 12.30
CA GLU A 312 11.72 -3.44 12.06
C GLU A 312 12.44 -3.93 10.78
N PRO A 313 12.65 -3.07 9.77
CA PRO A 313 13.33 -3.46 8.54
C PRO A 313 14.79 -3.87 8.77
N SER A 314 15.42 -3.47 9.87
CA SER A 314 16.80 -3.87 10.21
C SER A 314 16.98 -5.39 10.41
N ARG A 315 15.88 -6.13 10.50
CA ARG A 315 15.85 -7.58 10.73
C ARG A 315 15.81 -8.41 9.46
N VAL A 316 15.55 -7.79 8.32
CA VAL A 316 15.38 -8.52 7.06
C VAL A 316 16.72 -8.96 6.47
N HIS A 317 16.68 -9.97 5.62
CA HIS A 317 17.81 -10.39 4.79
C HIS A 317 17.40 -10.27 3.32
N VAL A 318 17.85 -9.19 2.67
CA VAL A 318 17.53 -8.86 1.28
C VAL A 318 18.13 -9.91 0.33
N GLN A 319 17.35 -10.31 -0.66
CA GLN A 319 17.71 -11.36 -1.64
C GLN A 319 18.02 -10.78 -3.02
N VAL A 320 17.83 -9.48 -3.21
CA VAL A 320 18.01 -8.77 -4.48
C VAL A 320 18.84 -7.51 -4.28
N PRO A 321 19.49 -6.98 -5.33
CA PRO A 321 20.18 -5.69 -5.25
C PRO A 321 19.26 -4.63 -4.64
N THR A 322 19.76 -3.95 -3.61
CA THR A 322 18.94 -2.98 -2.85
C THR A 322 19.67 -1.65 -2.70
N LEU A 323 18.99 -0.57 -3.06
CA LEU A 323 19.40 0.82 -2.85
C LEU A 323 18.60 1.41 -1.68
N VAL A 324 19.28 2.00 -0.71
CA VAL A 324 18.68 2.84 0.34
C VAL A 324 19.05 4.30 0.07
N ALA A 325 18.05 5.18 0.10
CA ALA A 325 18.19 6.62 -0.13
C ALA A 325 17.73 7.40 1.10
N GLN A 326 18.54 8.34 1.60
CA GLN A 326 18.22 9.15 2.78
C GLN A 326 18.72 10.58 2.66
N SER A 327 17.88 11.57 2.99
CA SER A 327 18.34 12.96 3.09
C SER A 327 18.69 13.35 4.53
N SER A 328 19.67 14.25 4.71
CA SER A 328 20.02 14.82 6.01
C SER A 328 19.00 15.82 6.55
N GLY A 329 18.14 16.38 5.68
CA GLY A 329 17.06 17.29 6.06
C GLY A 329 15.77 16.57 6.50
N ASP A 330 15.76 15.25 6.52
CA ASP A 330 14.61 14.45 6.94
C ASP A 330 14.43 14.49 8.46
N LEU A 331 13.31 15.06 8.89
CA LEU A 331 12.93 15.18 10.29
C LEU A 331 11.84 14.17 10.71
N VAL A 332 11.34 13.36 9.78
CA VAL A 332 10.34 12.32 10.07
C VAL A 332 11.03 10.98 10.28
N VAL A 333 11.86 10.59 9.31
CA VAL A 333 12.76 9.43 9.42
C VAL A 333 14.18 9.97 9.42
N SER A 334 14.71 10.20 10.62
CA SER A 334 15.98 10.89 10.76
C SER A 334 17.13 10.11 10.12
N LYS A 335 18.05 10.82 9.46
CA LYS A 335 19.27 10.20 8.90
C LYS A 335 20.05 9.35 9.92
N PRO A 336 20.25 9.79 11.19
CA PRO A 336 20.92 8.93 12.19
C PRO A 336 20.22 7.59 12.43
N SER A 337 18.89 7.56 12.41
CA SER A 337 18.11 6.32 12.55
C SER A 337 18.34 5.40 11.35
N THR A 338 18.27 5.96 10.13
CA THR A 338 18.53 5.22 8.89
C THR A 338 20.00 4.74 8.80
N ASP A 339 20.96 5.54 9.25
CA ASP A 339 22.38 5.14 9.33
C ASP A 339 22.55 3.91 10.23
N LEU A 340 21.89 3.89 11.39
CA LEU A 340 21.91 2.75 12.32
C LEU A 340 21.24 1.52 11.70
N MET A 341 20.09 1.69 11.05
CA MET A 341 19.38 0.61 10.35
C MET A 341 20.25 -0.01 9.24
N VAL A 342 20.82 0.82 8.35
CA VAL A 342 21.71 0.36 7.26
C VAL A 342 22.93 -0.34 7.82
N LYS A 343 23.56 0.21 8.85
CA LYS A 343 24.70 -0.44 9.52
C LYS A 343 24.31 -1.80 10.07
N THR A 344 23.15 -1.91 10.74
CA THR A 344 22.66 -3.17 11.30
C THR A 344 22.42 -4.20 10.20
N LEU A 345 21.82 -3.81 9.08
CA LEU A 345 21.63 -4.69 7.92
C LEU A 345 22.97 -5.19 7.35
N GLN A 346 23.95 -4.30 7.19
CA GLN A 346 25.29 -4.65 6.71
C GLN A 346 26.03 -5.57 7.68
N ASP A 347 25.96 -5.31 8.99
CA ASP A 347 26.54 -6.17 10.02
C ASP A 347 25.87 -7.57 10.03
N ASN A 348 24.61 -7.66 9.60
CA ASN A 348 23.86 -8.91 9.40
C ASN A 348 24.07 -9.54 8.00
N GLY A 349 25.04 -9.06 7.22
CA GLY A 349 25.45 -9.67 5.95
C GLY A 349 24.65 -9.24 4.71
N ASN A 350 23.84 -8.18 4.81
CA ASN A 350 23.17 -7.61 3.64
C ASN A 350 24.13 -6.74 2.81
N GLU A 351 24.17 -6.95 1.50
CA GLU A 351 24.85 -6.04 0.58
C GLU A 351 23.90 -4.95 0.09
N LEU A 352 24.12 -3.72 0.55
CA LEU A 352 23.27 -2.56 0.25
C LEU A 352 24.08 -1.45 -0.43
N THR A 353 23.47 -0.82 -1.43
CA THR A 353 23.92 0.51 -1.89
C THR A 353 23.25 1.55 -1.00
N TYR A 354 24.02 2.37 -0.29
CA TYR A 354 23.47 3.49 0.49
C TYR A 354 23.85 4.83 -0.17
N ARG A 355 22.85 5.68 -0.39
CA ARG A 355 23.00 7.03 -0.95
C ARG A 355 22.39 8.05 0.00
N THR A 356 23.14 9.11 0.25
CA THR A 356 22.70 10.20 1.11
C THR A 356 22.68 11.53 0.37
N TYR A 357 21.69 12.35 0.70
CA TYR A 357 21.47 13.68 0.10
C TYR A 357 21.50 14.74 1.19
N GLU A 358 21.74 15.99 0.80
CA GLU A 358 21.77 17.12 1.75
C GLU A 358 20.52 17.97 1.67
N GLY A 359 19.94 18.29 2.83
CA GLY A 359 18.98 19.39 3.00
C GLY A 359 17.56 19.17 2.48
N ALA A 360 17.29 18.14 1.67
CA ALA A 360 15.92 17.80 1.29
C ALA A 360 15.13 17.29 2.51
N ASP A 361 13.87 17.70 2.63
CA ASP A 361 12.98 17.18 3.68
C ASP A 361 12.52 15.73 3.39
N HIS A 362 11.66 15.19 4.26
CA HIS A 362 11.19 13.81 4.14
C HIS A 362 10.59 13.51 2.75
N ARG A 363 9.61 14.32 2.31
CA ARG A 363 8.96 14.15 0.99
C ARG A 363 9.92 14.49 -0.16
N GLY A 364 10.78 15.49 0.02
CA GLY A 364 11.78 15.93 -0.94
C GLY A 364 12.84 14.88 -1.25
N THR A 365 13.06 13.90 -0.35
CA THR A 365 13.97 12.77 -0.57
C THR A 365 13.60 11.96 -1.82
N ILE A 366 12.31 11.88 -2.18
CA ILE A 366 11.82 11.23 -3.41
C ILE A 366 12.44 11.91 -4.64
N GLY A 367 12.31 13.23 -4.74
CA GLY A 367 12.78 13.98 -5.91
C GLY A 367 14.30 13.98 -6.06
N VAL A 368 15.04 14.19 -4.97
CA VAL A 368 16.51 14.22 -5.03
C VAL A 368 17.14 12.85 -5.31
N SER A 369 16.44 11.75 -4.99
CA SER A 369 16.92 10.39 -5.24
C SER A 369 16.45 9.77 -6.56
N GLN A 370 15.50 10.40 -7.26
CA GLN A 370 14.90 9.88 -8.50
C GLN A 370 15.94 9.45 -9.53
N LYS A 371 16.96 10.29 -9.79
CA LYS A 371 17.98 9.96 -10.79
C LYS A 371 18.82 8.74 -10.38
N ASP A 372 19.24 8.65 -9.13
CA ASP A 372 20.04 7.52 -8.64
C ASP A 372 19.21 6.23 -8.64
N ALA A 373 17.92 6.30 -8.32
CA ALA A 373 17.01 5.17 -8.43
C ALA A 373 16.87 4.68 -9.89
N GLN A 374 16.76 5.60 -10.85
CA GLN A 374 16.72 5.27 -12.28
C GLN A 374 18.01 4.67 -12.80
N ASP A 375 19.16 5.26 -12.44
CA ASP A 375 20.47 4.74 -12.83
C ASP A 375 20.69 3.34 -12.22
N PHE A 376 20.23 3.11 -10.99
CA PHE A 376 20.28 1.81 -10.32
C PHE A 376 19.45 0.75 -11.06
N VAL A 377 18.18 1.03 -11.36
CA VAL A 377 17.29 0.11 -12.08
C VAL A 377 17.82 -0.15 -13.50
N ALA A 378 18.19 0.89 -14.24
CA ALA A 378 18.74 0.76 -15.59
C ALA A 378 20.06 -0.03 -15.60
N GLY A 379 20.91 0.16 -14.58
CA GLY A 379 22.16 -0.58 -14.42
C GLY A 379 21.97 -2.07 -14.11
N ILE A 380 20.82 -2.48 -13.58
CA ILE A 380 20.45 -3.89 -13.41
C ILE A 380 19.95 -4.47 -14.73
N LEU A 381 19.05 -3.76 -15.42
CA LEU A 381 18.49 -4.18 -16.71
C LEU A 381 19.54 -4.31 -17.83
N ALA A 382 20.68 -3.62 -17.70
CA ALA A 382 21.77 -3.67 -18.68
C ALA A 382 22.76 -4.83 -18.49
N ARG A 383 22.62 -5.63 -17.42
CA ARG A 383 23.46 -6.83 -17.16
C ARG A 383 22.82 -8.06 -17.74
#